data_AF-A0A9E0XHT9-F1
#
_entry.id   AF-A0A9E0XHT9-F1
#
_cell.length_a   1.000
_cell.length_b   1.000
_cell.length_c   1.000
_cell.angle_alpha   90.00
_cell.angle_beta   90.00
_cell.angle_gamma   90.00
#
_symmetry.space_group_name_H-M   'P 1'
#
loop_
_entity.id
_entity.type
_entity.pdbx_description
1 polymer ?
#
loop_
_entity_poly.entity_id
_entity_poly.type
_entity_poly.pdbx_seq_one_letter_code
_entity_poly.pdbx_strand_id
1 'polypeptide(L)'
;IPAVHNDSIFLSYVDTDNLDRLPASLEMDPLKEKQLGSYGFFASLDGSYASSHETSHPPSYLLNEKGMPYVINMDRGGVLTKKDGCHTACIADGVGGTGYFSAFVAYMICAYFLERFSKENFNLDEDEDIAEDLLIDCMYHIQECSPNTLKGSSTALVVDCVPIEQRYNKQMYRVQVVALGDCAAFHIDSETKQVSQLNKIQRGLTSQGKPSVKSTGGHIRSYDDMYHPEHIVASVSVASEDDYLLLATDGFLDNVRDGRVLEIIALVAFHPFFDEPFELLVKYVRFWECTECSTLPTVDDITQFIQKNSSIEISLHEKPTTAQITTRLTNYTKLVTHSRTQIEERYYKTVPKRALDSKSSSTSSERDNDIPKTDDYMIIVMKPRVY
;
A
#
# COMPACT_ATOMS: atom_id res chain seq x y z
N ILE A 1 8.95 18.50 27.60
CA ILE A 1 8.39 17.38 26.84
C ILE A 1 6.99 17.13 27.40
N PRO A 2 5.91 17.67 26.81
CA PRO A 2 4.57 17.45 27.32
C PRO A 2 4.09 16.05 26.91
N ALA A 3 3.49 15.36 27.87
CA ALA A 3 2.97 14.01 27.78
C ALA A 3 1.85 13.91 26.74
N VAL A 4 2.04 13.06 25.73
CA VAL A 4 0.98 12.60 24.84
C VAL A 4 0.25 11.48 25.57
N HIS A 5 -1.07 11.63 25.67
CA HIS A 5 -1.96 10.68 26.30
C HIS A 5 -1.85 9.30 25.66
N ASN A 6 -1.68 8.29 26.51
CA ASN A 6 -1.72 6.87 26.20
C ASN A 6 -3.11 6.47 25.69
N ASP A 7 -3.23 6.26 24.38
CA ASP A 7 -4.18 5.31 23.81
C ASP A 7 -3.38 4.10 23.31
N SER A 8 -3.42 3.05 24.13
CA SER A 8 -2.71 1.80 23.96
C SER A 8 -3.17 1.05 22.71
N ILE A 9 -2.44 1.24 21.61
CA ILE A 9 -2.41 0.33 20.45
C ILE A 9 -1.66 -0.93 20.89
N PHE A 10 -2.33 -2.07 20.84
CA PHE A 10 -1.69 -3.37 21.04
C PHE A 10 -0.78 -3.65 19.84
N LEU A 11 0.43 -3.11 19.88
CA LEU A 11 1.59 -3.74 19.28
C LEU A 11 1.93 -4.90 20.20
N SER A 12 1.65 -6.13 19.79
CA SER A 12 2.47 -7.23 20.29
C SER A 12 3.90 -6.88 19.89
N TYR A 13 4.72 -6.49 20.87
CA TYR A 13 6.16 -6.47 20.73
C TYR A 13 6.58 -7.81 20.11
N VAL A 14 6.94 -7.81 18.83
CA VAL A 14 7.65 -8.94 18.23
C VAL A 14 9.10 -8.75 18.65
N ASP A 15 9.37 -9.16 19.88
CA ASP A 15 10.74 -9.43 20.31
C ASP A 15 11.27 -10.55 19.41
N THR A 16 12.37 -10.29 18.70
CA THR A 16 12.95 -11.25 17.74
C THR A 16 13.35 -12.58 18.40
N ASP A 17 13.45 -12.61 19.72
CA ASP A 17 13.70 -13.82 20.52
C ASP A 17 12.44 -14.70 20.75
N ASN A 18 11.25 -14.28 20.27
CA ASN A 18 9.96 -14.97 20.49
C ASN A 18 9.11 -15.18 19.21
N LEU A 19 9.73 -15.30 18.03
CA LEU A 19 9.01 -15.61 16.76
C LEU A 19 8.21 -16.93 16.80
N ASP A 20 8.55 -17.86 17.70
CA ASP A 20 7.83 -19.14 17.87
C ASP A 20 6.46 -19.02 18.60
N ARG A 21 6.01 -17.79 18.92
CA ARG A 21 4.75 -17.54 19.63
C ARG A 21 3.93 -16.43 18.99
N LEU A 22 3.50 -16.63 17.74
CA LEU A 22 2.30 -15.95 17.25
C LEU A 22 1.11 -16.39 18.12
N PRO A 23 0.36 -15.47 18.76
CA PRO A 23 -0.70 -15.85 19.68
C PRO A 23 -1.84 -16.55 18.93
N ALA A 24 -2.02 -17.84 19.21
CA ALA A 24 -3.09 -18.68 18.67
C ALA A 24 -4.52 -18.27 19.12
N SER A 25 -4.67 -17.19 19.87
CA SER A 25 -5.97 -16.66 20.29
C SER A 25 -5.90 -15.16 20.59
N LEU A 26 -6.28 -14.34 19.62
CA LEU A 26 -6.59 -12.93 19.83
C LEU A 26 -8.08 -12.80 20.16
N GLU A 27 -8.44 -12.75 21.44
CA GLU A 27 -9.74 -12.19 21.84
C GLU A 27 -9.65 -10.67 21.70
N MET A 28 -10.23 -10.12 20.63
CA MET A 28 -10.23 -8.68 20.37
C MET A 28 -11.54 -8.02 20.80
N ASP A 29 -11.44 -6.81 21.34
CA ASP A 29 -12.57 -5.95 21.65
C ASP A 29 -13.30 -5.55 20.35
N PRO A 30 -14.63 -5.72 20.24
CA PRO A 30 -15.40 -5.42 19.03
C PRO A 30 -15.30 -3.97 18.54
N LEU A 31 -15.00 -3.00 19.40
CA LEU A 31 -14.73 -1.60 19.00
C LEU A 31 -13.33 -1.43 18.39
N LYS A 32 -12.37 -2.26 18.82
CA LYS A 32 -11.00 -2.28 18.32
C LYS A 32 -10.86 -3.11 17.05
N GLU A 33 -11.67 -4.17 16.90
CA GLU A 33 -11.91 -4.84 15.61
C GLU A 33 -12.36 -3.84 14.55
N LYS A 34 -13.15 -2.83 14.94
CA LYS A 34 -13.61 -1.76 14.03
C LYS A 34 -12.48 -0.92 13.45
N GLN A 35 -11.55 -0.55 14.32
CA GLN A 35 -10.42 0.28 13.97
C GLN A 35 -9.40 -0.57 13.17
N LEU A 36 -9.04 -1.76 13.64
CA LEU A 36 -8.07 -2.63 12.96
C LEU A 36 -8.54 -3.15 11.58
N GLY A 37 -9.86 -3.24 11.34
CA GLY A 37 -10.39 -3.54 10.01
C GLY A 37 -10.41 -2.34 9.05
N SER A 38 -10.24 -1.13 9.57
CA SER A 38 -10.20 0.14 8.81
C SER A 38 -8.78 0.52 8.41
N TYR A 39 -7.81 0.23 9.27
CA TYR A 39 -6.39 0.49 9.03
C TYR A 39 -5.74 -0.79 8.53
N GLY A 40 -5.10 -0.75 7.35
CA GLY A 40 -4.22 -1.85 6.93
C GLY A 40 -3.19 -2.16 8.04
N PHE A 41 -2.88 -3.44 8.25
CA PHE A 41 -1.85 -3.84 9.22
C PHE A 41 -0.51 -3.21 8.82
N PHE A 42 0.16 -2.60 9.80
CA PHE A 42 1.49 -2.06 9.66
C PHE A 42 2.33 -2.39 10.90
N ALA A 43 3.52 -2.96 10.69
CA ALA A 43 4.55 -3.11 11.71
C ALA A 43 5.81 -2.39 11.24
N SER A 44 6.20 -1.31 11.93
CA SER A 44 7.57 -0.81 11.95
C SER A 44 8.07 -1.00 13.37
N LEU A 45 9.12 -1.81 13.52
CA LEU A 45 9.66 -2.15 14.84
C LEU A 45 10.58 -1.07 15.42
N ASP A 46 11.01 -0.10 14.62
CA ASP A 46 12.09 0.82 14.96
C ASP A 46 11.79 2.30 14.64
N GLY A 47 10.59 2.63 14.17
CA GLY A 47 10.22 3.99 13.82
C GLY A 47 10.61 4.41 12.39
N SER A 48 11.05 3.46 11.56
CA SER A 48 11.01 3.57 10.09
C SER A 48 9.55 3.79 9.65
N TYR A 49 9.17 5.07 9.61
CA TYR A 49 7.77 5.47 9.50
C TYR A 49 7.17 5.03 8.16
N ALA A 50 6.15 4.16 8.19
CA ALA A 50 5.15 4.12 7.14
C ALA A 50 3.86 4.78 7.61
N SER A 51 3.01 5.20 6.67
CA SER A 51 1.62 5.49 6.99
C SER A 51 0.70 4.51 6.30
N SER A 52 -0.21 3.96 7.08
CA SER A 52 -1.41 3.30 6.59
C SER A 52 -2.35 4.31 5.95
N HIS A 53 -3.17 3.84 5.01
CA HIS A 53 -4.43 4.48 4.66
C HIS A 53 -5.49 4.10 5.70
N GLU A 54 -6.37 5.05 5.93
CA GLU A 54 -7.69 4.84 6.51
C GLU A 54 -8.59 4.34 5.40
N THR A 55 -9.26 3.20 5.54
CA THR A 55 -10.45 2.96 4.72
C THR A 55 -11.25 4.26 4.67
N SER A 56 -11.68 4.66 3.48
CA SER A 56 -12.48 5.86 3.28
C SER A 56 -13.77 5.87 4.13
N HIS A 57 -14.06 4.75 4.79
CA HIS A 57 -15.15 4.50 5.71
C HIS A 57 -14.63 3.68 6.90
N PRO A 58 -14.86 4.05 8.18
CA PRO A 58 -14.96 3.03 9.20
C PRO A 58 -16.10 2.12 8.75
N PRO A 59 -15.88 0.82 8.53
CA PRO A 59 -16.88 -0.03 7.92
C PRO A 59 -18.16 0.04 8.75
N SER A 60 -19.24 0.47 8.12
CA SER A 60 -20.56 0.05 8.54
C SER A 60 -20.58 -1.45 8.30
N TYR A 61 -20.09 -2.22 9.27
CA TYR A 61 -19.98 -3.67 9.16
C TYR A 61 -21.33 -4.25 8.78
N LEU A 62 -21.48 -4.49 7.49
CA LEU A 62 -22.45 -5.45 6.98
C LEU A 62 -21.84 -6.76 7.38
N LEU A 63 -22.40 -7.35 8.43
CA LEU A 63 -22.03 -8.69 8.81
C LEU A 63 -22.68 -9.61 7.76
N ASN A 64 -21.89 -10.52 7.20
CA ASN A 64 -22.46 -11.61 6.41
C ASN A 64 -23.36 -12.50 7.31
N GLU A 65 -23.99 -13.51 6.72
CA GLU A 65 -24.85 -14.47 7.45
C GLU A 65 -24.15 -15.16 8.64
N LYS A 66 -22.82 -15.14 8.69
CA LYS A 66 -21.99 -15.71 9.76
C LYS A 66 -21.54 -14.68 10.80
N GLY A 67 -22.03 -13.44 10.74
CA GLY A 67 -21.62 -12.40 11.67
C GLY A 67 -20.26 -11.78 11.37
N MET A 68 -19.69 -11.99 10.17
CA MET A 68 -18.35 -11.51 9.81
C MET A 68 -18.39 -10.24 8.95
N PRO A 69 -17.46 -9.29 9.16
CA PRO A 69 -17.43 -8.02 8.44
C PRO A 69 -17.21 -8.17 6.92
N TYR A 70 -18.07 -7.54 6.11
CA TYR A 70 -18.02 -7.60 4.64
C TYR A 70 -17.18 -6.47 3.99
N VAL A 71 -16.95 -5.37 4.70
CA VAL A 71 -16.14 -4.22 4.25
C VAL A 71 -14.98 -4.09 5.22
N ILE A 72 -13.76 -4.32 4.74
CA ILE A 72 -12.51 -4.34 5.50
C ILE A 72 -11.41 -3.92 4.53
N ASN A 73 -10.48 -3.08 4.98
CA ASN A 73 -9.25 -2.80 4.25
C ASN A 73 -8.55 -4.13 3.96
N MET A 74 -8.29 -4.45 2.70
CA MET A 74 -7.61 -5.69 2.33
C MET A 74 -6.09 -5.53 2.24
N ASP A 75 -5.60 -4.28 2.21
CA ASP A 75 -4.18 -3.95 2.04
C ASP A 75 -3.42 -4.18 3.34
N ARG A 76 -2.24 -4.79 3.23
CA ARG A 76 -1.36 -5.11 4.35
C ARG A 76 0.07 -4.74 3.98
N GLY A 77 0.88 -4.42 4.99
CA GLY A 77 2.28 -4.15 4.76
C GLY A 77 3.08 -4.01 6.05
N GLY A 78 4.38 -3.80 5.91
CA GLY A 78 5.28 -3.63 7.04
C GLY A 78 6.69 -3.28 6.61
N VAL A 79 7.45 -2.77 7.57
CA VAL A 79 8.88 -2.48 7.44
C VAL A 79 9.62 -3.16 8.59
N LEU A 80 10.67 -3.87 8.24
CA LEU A 80 11.59 -4.49 9.16
C LEU A 80 12.97 -3.85 9.03
N THR A 81 13.61 -3.62 10.16
CA THR A 81 15.03 -3.26 10.23
C THR A 81 15.85 -4.47 10.60
N LYS A 82 16.73 -4.86 9.68
CA LYS A 82 17.65 -5.99 9.83
C LYS A 82 18.74 -5.65 10.85
N LYS A 83 19.47 -6.68 11.28
CA LYS A 83 20.57 -6.54 12.26
C LYS A 83 21.70 -5.62 11.78
N ASP A 84 21.87 -5.47 10.48
CA ASP A 84 22.85 -4.56 9.86
C ASP A 84 22.34 -3.12 9.74
N GLY A 85 21.10 -2.86 10.16
CA GLY A 85 20.41 -1.57 10.10
C GLY A 85 19.67 -1.33 8.78
N CYS A 86 19.79 -2.21 7.78
CA CYS A 86 19.11 -2.04 6.50
C CYS A 86 17.63 -2.40 6.60
N HIS A 87 16.82 -1.81 5.73
CA HIS A 87 15.39 -2.08 5.70
C HIS A 87 14.97 -3.15 4.69
N THR A 88 13.96 -3.91 5.09
CA THR A 88 13.09 -4.69 4.21
C THR A 88 11.67 -4.16 4.38
N ALA A 89 10.93 -3.96 3.28
CA ALA A 89 9.52 -3.62 3.32
C ALA A 89 8.70 -4.57 2.45
N CYS A 90 7.48 -4.85 2.86
CA CYS A 90 6.53 -5.61 2.07
C CYS A 90 5.16 -4.93 2.07
N ILE A 91 4.46 -4.97 0.95
CA ILE A 91 3.04 -4.63 0.84
C ILE A 91 2.33 -5.74 0.07
N ALA A 92 1.05 -5.90 0.33
CA ALA A 92 0.18 -6.85 -0.35
C ALA A 92 -1.24 -6.27 -0.39
N ASP A 93 -1.87 -6.27 -1.56
CA ASP A 93 -3.27 -5.89 -1.76
C ASP A 93 -4.11 -7.16 -1.90
N GLY A 94 -5.16 -7.29 -1.10
CA GLY A 94 -6.02 -8.46 -1.12
C GLY A 94 -7.01 -8.42 -2.30
N VAL A 95 -7.02 -9.48 -3.09
CA VAL A 95 -7.84 -9.59 -4.31
C VAL A 95 -9.14 -10.34 -4.03
N GLY A 96 -10.29 -9.82 -4.49
CA GLY A 96 -11.56 -10.58 -4.58
C GLY A 96 -12.63 -10.28 -3.53
N GLY A 97 -13.76 -11.01 -3.61
CA GLY A 97 -15.03 -10.68 -2.93
C GLY A 97 -15.21 -11.14 -1.48
N THR A 98 -14.19 -11.75 -0.86
CA THR A 98 -14.22 -12.18 0.55
C THR A 98 -13.18 -11.40 1.34
N GLY A 99 -13.48 -10.13 1.63
CA GLY A 99 -12.49 -9.15 2.10
C GLY A 99 -11.65 -9.60 3.28
N TYR A 100 -12.24 -10.31 4.25
CA TYR A 100 -11.51 -10.84 5.40
C TYR A 100 -10.41 -11.85 5.04
N PHE A 101 -10.70 -12.78 4.11
CA PHE A 101 -9.73 -13.82 3.76
C PHE A 101 -8.62 -13.28 2.86
N SER A 102 -8.95 -12.38 1.92
CA SER A 102 -7.93 -11.72 1.10
C SER A 102 -7.01 -10.84 1.95
N ALA A 103 -7.56 -10.15 2.95
CA ALA A 103 -6.79 -9.42 3.94
C ALA A 103 -5.90 -10.32 4.82
N PHE A 104 -6.37 -11.52 5.16
CA PHE A 104 -5.57 -12.52 5.88
C PHE A 104 -4.41 -13.03 5.02
N VAL A 105 -4.65 -13.32 3.74
CA VAL A 105 -3.59 -13.73 2.80
C VAL A 105 -2.56 -12.63 2.63
N ALA A 106 -2.99 -11.38 2.43
CA ALA A 106 -2.11 -10.22 2.35
C ALA A 106 -1.22 -10.07 3.60
N TYR A 107 -1.79 -10.34 4.78
CA TYR A 107 -1.05 -10.32 6.04
C TYR A 107 0.01 -11.42 6.10
N MET A 108 -0.36 -12.65 5.75
CA MET A 108 0.55 -13.79 5.76
C MET A 108 1.71 -13.60 4.77
N ILE A 109 1.45 -13.02 3.59
CA ILE A 109 2.49 -12.64 2.62
C ILE A 109 3.51 -11.70 3.27
N CYS A 110 3.03 -10.61 3.88
CA CYS A 110 3.90 -9.61 4.50
C CYS A 110 4.71 -10.21 5.66
N ALA A 111 4.05 -11.00 6.52
CA ALA A 111 4.72 -11.66 7.64
C ALA A 111 5.82 -12.62 7.16
N TYR A 112 5.49 -13.47 6.17
CA TYR A 112 6.43 -14.42 5.60
C TYR A 112 7.67 -13.72 5.03
N PHE A 113 7.49 -12.71 4.17
CA PHE A 113 8.63 -12.03 3.54
C PHE A 113 9.49 -11.28 4.55
N LEU A 114 8.87 -10.52 5.45
CA LEU A 114 9.63 -9.80 6.48
C LEU A 114 10.41 -10.77 7.37
N GLU A 115 9.82 -11.89 7.78
CA GLU A 115 10.53 -12.91 8.56
C GLU A 115 11.67 -13.56 7.77
N ARG A 116 11.43 -13.94 6.51
CA ARG A 116 12.41 -14.62 5.66
C ARG A 116 13.65 -13.75 5.43
N PHE A 117 13.45 -12.50 5.02
CA PHE A 117 14.53 -11.53 4.79
C PHE A 117 15.19 -11.06 6.09
N SER A 118 14.57 -11.25 7.26
CA SER A 118 15.23 -11.02 8.55
C SER A 118 16.32 -12.04 8.87
N LYS A 119 16.18 -13.26 8.34
CA LYS A 119 17.04 -14.41 8.66
C LYS A 119 18.06 -14.67 7.56
N GLU A 120 17.74 -14.32 6.32
CA GLU A 120 18.50 -14.70 5.13
C GLU A 120 18.87 -13.48 4.29
N ASN A 121 20.11 -13.49 3.79
CA ASN A 121 20.55 -12.52 2.81
C ASN A 121 20.32 -13.11 1.42
N PHE A 122 19.21 -12.74 0.80
CA PHE A 122 18.96 -13.09 -0.59
C PHE A 122 19.84 -12.25 -1.50
N ASN A 123 20.47 -12.91 -2.46
CA ASN A 123 21.08 -12.23 -3.59
C ASN A 123 20.23 -12.51 -4.81
N LEU A 124 19.29 -11.61 -5.09
CA LEU A 124 18.35 -11.83 -6.18
C LEU A 124 18.95 -11.59 -7.57
N ASP A 125 20.05 -10.84 -7.75
CA ASP A 125 20.75 -10.60 -9.04
C ASP A 125 19.84 -10.47 -10.31
N GLU A 126 18.61 -9.94 -10.18
CA GLU A 126 17.56 -9.90 -11.23
C GLU A 126 17.08 -11.28 -11.73
N ASP A 127 17.36 -12.34 -10.99
CA ASP A 127 16.96 -13.72 -11.25
C ASP A 127 15.48 -13.94 -10.90
N GLU A 128 14.66 -14.01 -11.94
CA GLU A 128 13.23 -14.31 -11.83
C GLU A 128 12.97 -15.71 -11.25
N ASP A 129 13.88 -16.68 -11.42
CA ASP A 129 13.69 -18.04 -10.90
C ASP A 129 13.77 -18.04 -9.37
N ILE A 130 14.70 -17.29 -8.77
CA ILE A 130 14.81 -17.16 -7.31
C ILE A 130 13.59 -16.40 -6.75
N ALA A 131 13.13 -15.37 -7.46
CA ALA A 131 11.94 -14.62 -7.10
C ALA A 131 10.68 -15.49 -7.17
N GLU A 132 10.58 -16.37 -8.17
CA GLU A 132 9.52 -17.36 -8.33
C GLU A 132 9.54 -18.38 -7.19
N ASP A 133 10.69 -18.98 -6.89
CA ASP A 133 10.85 -19.92 -5.79
C ASP A 133 10.41 -19.30 -4.45
N LEU A 134 10.76 -18.04 -4.20
CA LEU A 134 10.32 -17.30 -3.00
C LEU A 134 8.80 -17.13 -2.92
N LEU A 135 8.15 -16.83 -4.05
CA LEU A 135 6.69 -16.66 -4.11
C LEU A 135 5.97 -18.02 -3.97
N ILE A 136 6.53 -19.08 -4.56
CA ILE A 136 6.03 -20.45 -4.43
C ILE A 136 6.15 -20.93 -2.99
N ASP A 137 7.29 -20.72 -2.34
CA ASP A 137 7.48 -21.06 -0.92
C ASP A 137 6.51 -20.28 -0.03
N CYS A 138 6.30 -18.99 -0.31
CA CYS A 138 5.30 -18.17 0.37
C CYS A 138 3.88 -18.75 0.22
N MET A 139 3.51 -19.16 -0.99
CA MET A 139 2.22 -19.78 -1.27
C MET A 139 2.02 -21.06 -0.45
N TYR A 140 3.01 -21.97 -0.45
CA TYR A 140 2.92 -23.20 0.34
C TYR A 140 2.79 -22.91 1.83
N HIS A 141 3.55 -21.94 2.35
CA HIS A 141 3.43 -21.51 3.74
C HIS A 141 2.02 -21.01 4.09
N ILE A 142 1.41 -20.20 3.21
CA ILE A 142 0.04 -19.72 3.39
C ILE A 142 -0.96 -20.88 3.37
N GLN A 143 -0.80 -21.85 2.49
CA GLN A 143 -1.67 -23.03 2.41
C GLN A 143 -1.57 -23.89 3.69
N GLU A 144 -0.37 -24.07 4.24
CA GLU A 144 -0.16 -24.81 5.49
C GLU A 144 -0.80 -24.11 6.71
N CYS A 145 -0.76 -22.77 6.73
CA CYS A 145 -1.31 -21.97 7.82
C CYS A 145 -2.81 -21.63 7.64
N SER A 146 -3.36 -21.76 6.44
CA SER A 146 -4.75 -21.44 6.15
C SER A 146 -5.65 -22.66 6.32
N PRO A 147 -6.77 -22.57 7.06
CA PRO A 147 -7.78 -23.62 7.04
C PRO A 147 -8.27 -23.86 5.60
N ASN A 148 -8.37 -25.11 5.17
CA ASN A 148 -8.79 -25.54 3.81
C ASN A 148 -10.15 -24.97 3.32
N THR A 149 -10.90 -24.32 4.20
CA THR A 149 -12.20 -23.71 3.91
C THR A 149 -12.11 -22.20 3.61
N LEU A 150 -10.95 -21.56 3.84
CA LEU A 150 -10.77 -20.13 3.63
C LEU A 150 -10.19 -19.87 2.25
N LYS A 151 -10.94 -19.12 1.44
CA LYS A 151 -10.57 -18.75 0.08
C LYS A 151 -10.24 -17.27 0.03
N GLY A 152 -8.95 -16.93 -0.04
CA GLY A 152 -8.44 -15.58 -0.19
C GLY A 152 -7.38 -15.51 -1.28
N SER A 153 -7.11 -14.30 -1.75
CA SER A 153 -6.01 -14.03 -2.68
C SER A 153 -5.41 -12.66 -2.43
N SER A 154 -4.15 -12.47 -2.80
CA SER A 154 -3.48 -11.17 -2.66
C SER A 154 -2.29 -11.02 -3.60
N THR A 155 -1.99 -9.79 -4.01
CA THR A 155 -0.72 -9.41 -4.67
C THR A 155 0.44 -9.49 -3.67
N ALA A 156 1.67 -9.32 -4.15
CA ALA A 156 2.84 -9.25 -3.28
C ALA A 156 3.87 -8.28 -3.86
N LEU A 157 4.44 -7.43 -3.01
CA LEU A 157 5.60 -6.60 -3.35
C LEU A 157 6.51 -6.53 -2.14
N VAL A 158 7.72 -7.06 -2.27
CA VAL A 158 8.78 -6.94 -1.26
C VAL A 158 9.97 -6.20 -1.84
N VAL A 159 10.56 -5.33 -1.01
CA VAL A 159 11.77 -4.57 -1.29
C VAL A 159 12.77 -4.84 -0.18
N ASP A 160 13.99 -5.26 -0.54
CA ASP A 160 15.10 -5.46 0.40
C ASP A 160 16.29 -4.58 0.07
N CYS A 161 16.88 -3.97 1.10
CA CYS A 161 18.08 -3.15 0.97
C CYS A 161 19.30 -3.91 1.49
N VAL A 162 20.36 -3.98 0.68
CA VAL A 162 21.64 -4.63 1.02
C VAL A 162 22.77 -3.62 0.82
N PRO A 163 23.67 -3.41 1.80
CA PRO A 163 24.76 -2.46 1.66
C PRO A 163 25.78 -2.97 0.62
N ILE A 164 26.27 -2.10 -0.27
CA ILE A 164 27.28 -2.45 -1.28
C ILE A 164 28.63 -1.81 -0.94
N GLU A 165 28.74 -0.50 -1.15
CA GLU A 165 29.99 0.25 -1.07
C GLU A 165 29.75 1.69 -0.61
N GLN A 166 30.83 2.37 -0.21
CA GLN A 166 30.79 3.81 0.02
C GLN A 166 31.21 4.56 -1.25
N ARG A 167 30.37 5.50 -1.71
CA ARG A 167 30.63 6.35 -2.87
C ARG A 167 30.36 7.82 -2.51
N TYR A 168 31.32 8.71 -2.78
CA TYR A 168 31.23 10.14 -2.45
C TYR A 168 30.85 10.43 -0.98
N ASN A 169 31.45 9.69 -0.04
CA ASN A 169 31.15 9.75 1.40
C ASN A 169 29.72 9.32 1.79
N LYS A 170 29.01 8.62 0.88
CA LYS A 170 27.70 8.06 1.16
C LYS A 170 27.70 6.56 1.07
N GLN A 171 26.98 5.91 1.97
CA GLN A 171 26.72 4.48 1.83
C GLN A 171 25.73 4.23 0.69
N MET A 172 26.09 3.36 -0.25
CA MET A 172 25.23 2.91 -1.34
C MET A 172 24.60 1.55 -1.00
N TYR A 173 23.37 1.35 -1.44
CA TYR A 173 22.59 0.14 -1.22
C TYR A 173 22.10 -0.45 -2.53
N ARG A 174 22.15 -1.78 -2.61
CA ARG A 174 21.42 -2.58 -3.59
C ARG A 174 19.97 -2.66 -3.11
N VAL A 175 19.05 -2.22 -3.94
CA VAL A 175 17.61 -2.33 -3.69
C VAL A 175 17.10 -3.47 -4.55
N GLN A 176 16.71 -4.57 -3.94
CA GLN A 176 16.17 -5.74 -4.61
C GLN A 176 14.65 -5.73 -4.48
N VAL A 177 13.93 -6.00 -5.56
CA VAL A 177 12.47 -6.01 -5.58
C VAL A 177 11.97 -7.32 -6.15
N VAL A 178 11.02 -7.94 -5.44
CA VAL A 178 10.20 -9.05 -5.96
C VAL A 178 8.75 -8.60 -5.92
N ALA A 179 8.08 -8.69 -7.07
CA ALA A 179 6.69 -8.30 -7.20
C ALA A 179 5.87 -9.36 -7.94
N LEU A 180 4.62 -9.53 -7.50
CA LEU A 180 3.56 -10.25 -8.17
C LEU A 180 2.30 -9.40 -8.12
N GLY A 181 1.76 -9.09 -9.30
CA GLY A 181 0.58 -8.26 -9.44
C GLY A 181 0.90 -6.80 -9.80
N ASP A 182 0.14 -5.86 -9.24
CA ASP A 182 0.09 -4.47 -9.70
C ASP A 182 0.40 -3.43 -8.63
N CYS A 183 0.97 -3.86 -7.50
CA CYS A 183 1.70 -3.00 -6.60
C CYS A 183 2.97 -2.45 -7.27
N ALA A 184 3.40 -1.24 -6.90
CA ALA A 184 4.64 -0.64 -7.40
C ALA A 184 5.60 -0.23 -6.29
N ALA A 185 6.89 -0.41 -6.57
CA ALA A 185 8.00 0.17 -5.85
C ALA A 185 8.61 1.30 -6.70
N PHE A 186 8.97 2.40 -6.04
CA PHE A 186 9.62 3.55 -6.63
C PHE A 186 10.87 3.91 -5.83
N HIS A 187 11.91 4.35 -6.53
CA HIS A 187 13.07 5.02 -5.96
C HIS A 187 12.94 6.52 -6.19
N ILE A 188 13.05 7.28 -5.11
CA ILE A 188 13.00 8.74 -5.08
C ILE A 188 14.42 9.23 -4.74
N ASP A 189 15.10 9.76 -5.74
CA ASP A 189 16.43 10.35 -5.59
C ASP A 189 16.31 11.67 -4.83
N SER A 190 16.94 11.73 -3.66
CA SER A 190 16.86 12.89 -2.76
C SER A 190 17.59 14.13 -3.26
N GLU A 191 18.56 13.96 -4.15
CA GLU A 191 19.39 15.05 -4.70
C GLU A 191 18.79 15.59 -5.99
N THR A 192 18.47 14.70 -6.93
CA THR A 192 17.94 15.09 -8.24
C THR A 192 16.43 15.31 -8.21
N LYS A 193 15.75 14.85 -7.14
CA LYS A 193 14.28 14.89 -6.97
C LYS A 193 13.56 14.12 -8.07
N GLN A 194 14.24 13.19 -8.73
CA GLN A 194 13.66 12.31 -9.74
C GLN A 194 13.08 11.06 -9.09
N VAL A 195 12.06 10.52 -9.74
CA VAL A 195 11.41 9.27 -9.32
C VAL A 195 11.54 8.27 -10.45
N SER A 196 11.96 7.05 -10.11
CA SER A 196 11.98 5.92 -11.02
C SER A 196 11.13 4.78 -10.44
N GLN A 197 10.41 4.07 -11.30
CA GLN A 197 9.69 2.87 -10.91
C GLN A 197 10.62 1.67 -11.02
N LEU A 198 10.68 0.84 -9.97
CA LEU A 198 11.61 -0.27 -9.84
C LEU A 198 11.07 -1.55 -10.49
N ASN A 199 9.79 -1.86 -10.29
CA ASN A 199 9.14 -3.03 -10.88
C ASN A 199 8.17 -2.65 -12.00
N LYS A 200 8.07 -3.45 -13.05
CA LYS A 200 7.13 -3.22 -14.16
C LYS A 200 5.74 -3.80 -13.84
N ILE A 201 4.72 -2.95 -13.72
CA ILE A 201 3.33 -3.43 -13.57
C ILE A 201 2.80 -3.97 -14.90
N GLN A 202 2.25 -5.19 -14.90
CA GLN A 202 1.63 -5.80 -16.08
C GLN A 202 0.16 -6.13 -15.81
N ARG A 203 -0.73 -5.16 -16.00
CA ARG A 203 -2.19 -5.41 -15.97
C ARG A 203 -2.69 -5.91 -17.31
N GLY A 204 -3.69 -6.79 -17.29
CA GLY A 204 -4.45 -7.15 -18.48
C GLY A 204 -5.06 -5.93 -19.15
N LEU A 205 -5.24 -5.97 -20.47
CA LEU A 205 -5.76 -4.83 -21.24
C LEU A 205 -7.29 -4.84 -21.31
N THR A 206 -7.90 -3.66 -21.26
CA THR A 206 -9.29 -3.40 -21.62
C THR A 206 -9.53 -3.64 -23.12
N SER A 207 -10.81 -3.68 -23.53
CA SER A 207 -11.18 -3.75 -24.96
C SER A 207 -10.64 -2.58 -25.82
N GLN A 208 -10.18 -1.50 -25.17
CA GLN A 208 -9.56 -0.34 -25.82
C GLN A 208 -8.02 -0.40 -25.82
N GLY A 209 -7.41 -1.51 -25.38
CA GLY A 209 -5.95 -1.66 -25.33
C GLY A 209 -5.26 -0.89 -24.20
N LYS A 210 -6.02 -0.35 -23.23
CA LYS A 210 -5.48 0.31 -22.03
C LYS A 210 -5.38 -0.66 -20.85
N PRO A 211 -4.40 -0.53 -19.94
CA PRO A 211 -4.35 -1.32 -18.71
C PRO A 211 -5.69 -1.29 -17.95
N SER A 212 -6.20 -2.47 -17.61
CA SER A 212 -7.46 -2.64 -16.90
C SER A 212 -7.24 -2.48 -15.40
N VAL A 213 -7.95 -1.54 -14.79
CA VAL A 213 -7.98 -1.36 -13.33
C VAL A 213 -8.50 -2.59 -12.59
N LYS A 214 -9.28 -3.45 -13.28
CA LYS A 214 -9.83 -4.69 -12.72
C LYS A 214 -8.88 -5.88 -12.76
N SER A 215 -7.72 -5.71 -13.42
CA SER A 215 -6.73 -6.78 -13.52
C SER A 215 -5.59 -6.45 -12.57
N THR A 216 -5.36 -7.34 -11.61
CA THR A 216 -4.29 -7.22 -10.63
C THR A 216 -2.94 -7.62 -11.21
N GLY A 217 -2.88 -8.19 -12.41
CA GLY A 217 -1.63 -8.61 -13.05
C GLY A 217 -0.92 -9.80 -12.39
N GLY A 218 -1.61 -10.55 -11.51
CA GLY A 218 -1.07 -11.67 -10.74
C GLY A 218 -1.55 -11.65 -9.29
N HIS A 219 -1.59 -12.81 -8.61
CA HIS A 219 -1.90 -12.93 -7.18
C HIS A 219 -1.55 -14.33 -6.64
N ILE A 220 -1.25 -14.42 -5.35
CA ILE A 220 -1.15 -15.67 -4.57
C ILE A 220 -2.54 -16.04 -4.05
N ARG A 221 -2.89 -17.33 -4.05
CA ARG A 221 -4.16 -17.85 -3.49
C ARG A 221 -3.91 -18.75 -2.28
N SER A 222 -4.81 -18.72 -1.31
CA SER A 222 -4.79 -19.64 -0.16
C SER A 222 -5.41 -21.03 -0.44
N TYR A 223 -5.94 -21.24 -1.65
CA TYR A 223 -6.69 -22.44 -2.02
C TYR A 223 -6.41 -22.82 -3.48
N ASP A 224 -6.42 -24.14 -3.72
CA ASP A 224 -5.97 -24.80 -4.96
C ASP A 224 -4.49 -24.54 -5.27
N ASP A 225 -3.79 -25.51 -5.89
CA ASP A 225 -2.38 -25.39 -6.34
C ASP A 225 -2.22 -24.39 -7.52
N MET A 226 -3.19 -23.50 -7.70
CA MET A 226 -3.20 -22.49 -8.76
C MET A 226 -2.46 -21.24 -8.28
N TYR A 227 -1.13 -21.36 -8.29
CA TYR A 227 -0.26 -20.22 -8.54
C TYR A 227 -0.55 -19.71 -9.97
N HIS A 228 -0.85 -18.42 -10.11
CA HIS A 228 -0.85 -17.77 -11.41
C HIS A 228 0.44 -16.94 -11.51
N PRO A 229 1.58 -17.54 -11.91
CA PRO A 229 2.87 -16.84 -12.13
C PRO A 229 2.83 -15.85 -13.28
N GLU A 230 1.64 -15.46 -13.76
CA GLU A 230 1.53 -14.49 -14.84
C GLU A 230 2.13 -13.17 -14.33
N HIS A 231 3.42 -12.97 -14.63
CA HIS A 231 4.20 -11.75 -14.44
C HIS A 231 4.79 -11.51 -13.04
N ILE A 232 5.65 -12.44 -12.60
CA ILE A 232 6.65 -12.18 -11.57
C ILE A 232 7.63 -11.14 -12.09
N VAL A 233 8.02 -10.20 -11.24
CA VAL A 233 9.06 -9.22 -11.55
C VAL A 233 10.14 -9.27 -10.49
N ALA A 234 11.35 -9.62 -10.91
CA ALA A 234 12.57 -9.38 -10.15
C ALA A 234 13.28 -8.14 -10.72
N SER A 235 13.74 -7.25 -9.86
CA SER A 235 14.55 -6.10 -10.32
C SER A 235 15.56 -5.68 -9.26
N VAL A 236 16.66 -5.11 -9.72
CA VAL A 236 17.71 -4.56 -8.87
C VAL A 236 17.98 -3.11 -9.25
N SER A 237 18.10 -2.26 -8.24
CA SER A 237 18.50 -0.87 -8.40
C SER A 237 19.54 -0.48 -7.35
N VAL A 238 20.09 0.73 -7.49
CA VAL A 238 21.05 1.30 -6.55
C VAL A 238 20.48 2.58 -5.97
N ALA A 239 20.47 2.67 -4.65
CA ALA A 239 20.03 3.86 -3.91
C ALA A 239 21.14 4.35 -2.97
N SER A 240 21.23 5.67 -2.80
CA SER A 240 22.05 6.30 -1.77
C SER A 240 21.33 6.24 -0.41
N GLU A 241 22.08 6.28 0.70
CA GLU A 241 21.54 6.34 2.07
C GLU A 241 20.54 7.48 2.32
N ASP A 242 20.65 8.55 1.53
CA ASP A 242 19.78 9.72 1.62
C ASP A 242 18.45 9.56 0.89
N ASP A 243 18.35 8.59 -0.02
CA ASP A 243 17.21 8.42 -0.91
C ASP A 243 16.01 7.79 -0.19
N TYR A 244 14.87 7.80 -0.87
CA TYR A 244 13.64 7.21 -0.36
C TYR A 244 13.15 6.11 -1.30
N LEU A 245 12.50 5.12 -0.72
CA LEU A 245 11.80 4.06 -1.40
C LEU A 245 10.32 4.18 -1.06
N LEU A 246 9.47 4.18 -2.08
CA LEU A 246 8.01 4.21 -1.95
C LEU A 246 7.45 2.89 -2.47
N LEU A 247 6.71 2.15 -1.66
CA LEU A 247 5.89 1.03 -2.10
C LEU A 247 4.43 1.46 -2.06
N ALA A 248 3.64 1.11 -3.06
CA ALA A 248 2.24 1.53 -3.18
C ALA A 248 1.34 0.46 -3.80
N THR A 249 0.14 0.27 -3.24
CA THR A 249 -0.92 -0.56 -3.84
C THR A 249 -1.65 0.17 -4.96
N ASP A 250 -2.49 -0.55 -5.68
CA ASP A 250 -3.25 0.01 -6.79
C ASP A 250 -4.15 1.18 -6.37
N GLY A 251 -4.76 1.16 -5.18
CA GLY A 251 -5.58 2.28 -4.72
C GLY A 251 -4.86 3.63 -4.69
N PHE A 252 -3.54 3.66 -4.47
CA PHE A 252 -2.76 4.90 -4.64
C PHE A 252 -2.49 5.16 -6.12
N LEU A 253 -2.00 4.15 -6.83
CA LEU A 253 -1.60 4.25 -8.23
C LEU A 253 -2.73 4.69 -9.14
N ASP A 254 -3.93 4.16 -8.91
CA ASP A 254 -5.20 4.49 -9.55
C ASP A 254 -5.56 5.98 -9.42
N ASN A 255 -5.04 6.67 -8.39
CA ASN A 255 -5.29 8.09 -8.13
C ASN A 255 -4.14 9.02 -8.53
N VAL A 256 -3.01 8.47 -8.99
CA VAL A 256 -1.88 9.21 -9.59
C VAL A 256 -1.68 8.87 -11.08
N ARG A 257 -2.70 8.29 -11.74
CA ARG A 257 -2.64 7.89 -13.16
C ARG A 257 -2.74 9.05 -14.13
N ASP A 258 -1.65 9.79 -14.25
CA ASP A 258 -1.30 10.47 -15.49
C ASP A 258 -0.25 9.61 -16.22
N GLY A 259 -0.10 9.76 -17.54
CA GLY A 259 1.06 9.21 -18.27
C GLY A 259 2.41 9.72 -17.74
N ARG A 260 2.37 10.63 -16.76
CA ARG A 260 3.46 11.27 -16.03
C ARG A 260 3.42 10.98 -14.51
N VAL A 261 2.98 9.79 -14.10
CA VAL A 261 2.88 9.36 -12.68
C VAL A 261 4.12 9.69 -11.84
N LEU A 262 5.32 9.47 -12.40
CA LEU A 262 6.60 9.72 -11.71
C LEU A 262 6.77 11.20 -11.35
N GLU A 263 6.27 12.10 -12.20
CA GLU A 263 6.35 13.54 -11.98
C GLU A 263 5.35 14.02 -10.94
N ILE A 264 4.17 13.38 -10.86
CA ILE A 264 3.20 13.63 -9.78
C ILE A 264 3.80 13.24 -8.44
N ILE A 265 4.38 12.04 -8.33
CA ILE A 265 5.02 11.57 -7.10
C ILE A 265 6.15 12.52 -6.69
N ALA A 266 7.01 12.91 -7.63
CA ALA A 266 8.10 13.87 -7.38
C ALA A 266 7.56 15.21 -6.85
N LEU A 267 6.57 15.78 -7.55
CA LEU A 267 5.99 17.07 -7.20
C LEU A 267 5.37 17.04 -5.79
N VAL A 268 4.57 16.01 -5.48
CA VAL A 268 3.91 15.89 -4.19
C VAL A 268 4.93 15.60 -3.07
N ALA A 269 5.87 14.69 -3.28
CA ALA A 269 6.86 14.30 -2.27
C ALA A 269 7.73 15.49 -1.83
N PHE A 270 8.07 16.41 -2.73
CA PHE A 270 8.98 17.52 -2.44
C PHE A 270 8.30 18.88 -2.21
N HIS A 271 6.98 19.02 -2.45
CA HIS A 271 6.30 20.30 -2.26
C HIS A 271 5.68 20.44 -0.86
N PRO A 272 6.10 21.43 -0.05
CA PRO A 272 5.66 21.59 1.36
C PRO A 272 4.19 22.00 1.51
N PHE A 273 3.53 22.44 0.44
CA PHE A 273 2.08 22.71 0.46
C PHE A 273 1.26 21.56 1.04
N PHE A 274 1.65 20.31 0.77
CA PHE A 274 0.94 19.13 1.27
C PHE A 274 1.34 18.73 2.71
N ASP A 275 2.19 19.49 3.39
CA ASP A 275 2.45 19.32 4.84
C ASP A 275 1.31 19.87 5.71
N GLU A 276 0.44 20.72 5.13
CA GLU A 276 -0.70 21.28 5.83
C GLU A 276 -1.66 20.17 6.33
N PRO A 277 -2.26 20.32 7.52
CA PRO A 277 -3.32 19.42 7.99
C PRO A 277 -4.44 19.27 6.95
N PHE A 278 -4.95 18.04 6.80
CA PHE A 278 -5.92 17.73 5.76
C PHE A 278 -7.18 18.61 5.84
N GLU A 279 -7.63 18.96 7.05
CA GLU A 279 -8.79 19.82 7.29
C GLU A 279 -8.63 21.22 6.65
N LEU A 280 -7.39 21.70 6.56
CA LEU A 280 -7.07 22.96 5.89
C LEU A 280 -6.97 22.78 4.38
N LEU A 281 -6.53 21.60 3.91
CA LEU A 281 -6.45 21.28 2.49
C LEU A 281 -7.84 21.09 1.86
N VAL A 282 -8.82 20.58 2.62
CA VAL A 282 -10.20 20.33 2.15
C VAL A 282 -10.86 21.59 1.56
N LYS A 283 -10.49 22.80 2.01
CA LYS A 283 -11.03 24.05 1.44
C LYS A 283 -10.71 24.23 -0.05
N TYR A 284 -9.71 23.50 -0.56
CA TYR A 284 -9.28 23.52 -1.95
C TYR A 284 -9.89 22.39 -2.80
N VAL A 285 -10.68 21.49 -2.21
CA VAL A 285 -11.30 20.35 -2.94
C VAL A 285 -12.08 20.82 -4.16
N ARG A 286 -12.75 21.98 -4.09
CA ARG A 286 -13.50 22.57 -5.21
C ARG A 286 -12.68 22.77 -6.48
N PHE A 287 -11.35 22.88 -6.37
CA PHE A 287 -10.47 22.96 -7.53
C PHE A 287 -10.51 21.67 -8.36
N TRP A 288 -10.64 20.52 -7.69
CA TRP A 288 -10.66 19.18 -8.27
C TRP A 288 -12.07 18.70 -8.64
N GLU A 289 -13.11 19.33 -8.09
CA GLU A 289 -14.53 19.01 -8.36
C GLU A 289 -15.04 19.56 -9.70
N CYS A 290 -14.37 20.55 -10.30
CA CYS A 290 -14.84 21.23 -11.52
C CYS A 290 -14.43 20.54 -12.83
N THR A 291 -13.45 19.66 -12.78
CA THR A 291 -13.19 18.67 -13.83
C THR A 291 -14.19 17.53 -13.65
N GLU A 292 -14.82 17.05 -14.72
CA GLU A 292 -15.81 15.97 -14.68
C GLU A 292 -15.38 14.90 -13.65
N CYS A 293 -16.22 14.51 -12.68
CA CYS A 293 -15.85 13.70 -11.51
C CYS A 293 -15.07 12.38 -11.82
N SER A 294 -15.01 12.00 -13.09
CA SER A 294 -14.28 10.87 -13.67
C SER A 294 -12.80 11.15 -14.00
N THR A 295 -12.33 12.39 -14.12
CA THR A 295 -10.95 12.70 -14.54
C THR A 295 -10.07 13.08 -13.35
N LEU A 296 -8.96 12.36 -13.19
CA LEU A 296 -7.90 12.71 -12.23
C LEU A 296 -7.13 13.95 -12.71
N PRO A 297 -6.52 14.72 -11.80
CA PRO A 297 -5.76 15.89 -12.18
C PRO A 297 -4.45 15.52 -12.89
N THR A 298 -4.11 16.27 -13.94
CA THR A 298 -2.83 16.14 -14.64
C THR A 298 -1.70 16.77 -13.84
N VAL A 299 -0.44 16.45 -14.20
CA VAL A 299 0.75 17.14 -13.63
C VAL A 299 0.63 18.67 -13.74
N ASP A 300 0.11 19.17 -14.86
CA ASP A 300 0.00 20.61 -15.10
C ASP A 300 -1.08 21.24 -14.21
N ASP A 301 -2.20 20.54 -13.96
CA ASP A 301 -3.24 20.99 -13.03
C ASP A 301 -2.70 21.11 -11.61
N ILE A 302 -1.92 20.11 -11.16
CA ILE A 302 -1.28 20.09 -9.84
C ILE A 302 -0.25 21.21 -9.72
N THR A 303 0.56 21.42 -10.76
CA THR A 303 1.55 22.48 -10.79
C THR A 303 0.88 23.86 -10.70
N GLN A 304 -0.16 24.11 -11.49
CA GLN A 304 -0.90 25.36 -11.45
C GLN A 304 -1.63 25.56 -10.11
N PHE A 305 -2.19 24.49 -9.55
CA PHE A 305 -2.85 24.51 -8.26
C PHE A 305 -1.88 24.97 -7.16
N ILE A 306 -0.71 24.35 -7.11
CA ILE A 306 0.35 24.70 -6.17
C ILE A 306 0.77 26.16 -6.35
N GLN A 307 1.06 26.60 -7.59
CA GLN A 307 1.49 27.97 -7.88
C GLN A 307 0.45 29.03 -7.47
N LYS A 308 -0.85 28.72 -7.59
CA LYS A 308 -1.94 29.63 -7.23
C LYS A 308 -2.18 29.70 -5.73
N ASN A 309 -1.90 28.63 -4.99
CA ASN A 309 -2.33 28.47 -3.60
C ASN A 309 -1.17 28.41 -2.59
N SER A 310 0.08 28.35 -3.06
CA SER A 310 1.26 28.36 -2.23
C SER A 310 2.20 29.48 -2.66
N SER A 311 2.54 30.36 -1.72
CA SER A 311 3.68 31.28 -1.86
C SER A 311 4.99 30.66 -1.33
N ILE A 312 4.95 29.39 -0.93
CA ILE A 312 6.10 28.68 -0.35
C ILE A 312 6.94 28.18 -1.51
N GLU A 313 8.11 28.78 -1.70
CA GLU A 313 9.11 28.24 -2.63
C GLU A 313 9.62 26.90 -2.11
N ILE A 314 9.80 25.94 -3.01
CA ILE A 314 10.47 24.68 -2.69
C ILE A 314 11.90 25.02 -2.25
N SER A 315 12.18 24.88 -0.96
CA SER A 315 13.56 24.93 -0.47
C SER A 315 14.36 23.85 -1.17
N LEU A 316 15.36 24.25 -1.95
CA LEU A 316 16.27 23.30 -2.61
C LEU A 316 17.19 22.59 -1.61
N HIS A 317 17.29 23.09 -0.37
CA HIS A 317 18.24 22.62 0.63
C HIS A 317 17.61 21.75 1.72
N GLU A 318 16.31 21.84 1.94
CA GLU A 318 15.64 21.06 2.98
C GLU A 318 15.12 19.73 2.40
N LYS A 319 15.73 18.62 2.84
CA LYS A 319 15.28 17.27 2.49
C LYS A 319 14.11 16.89 3.40
N PRO A 320 12.94 16.52 2.84
CA PRO A 320 11.83 16.08 3.68
C PRO A 320 12.17 14.78 4.42
N THR A 321 11.64 14.61 5.61
CA THR A 321 11.66 13.31 6.30
C THR A 321 10.76 12.30 5.59
N THR A 322 10.95 11.00 5.86
CA THR A 322 10.02 9.95 5.38
C THR A 322 8.59 10.26 5.80
N ALA A 323 8.38 10.70 7.05
CA ALA A 323 7.08 11.12 7.56
C ALA A 323 6.44 12.27 6.78
N GLN A 324 7.23 13.27 6.36
CA GLN A 324 6.75 14.37 5.53
C GLN A 324 6.35 13.87 4.14
N ILE A 325 7.21 13.10 3.46
CA ILE A 325 6.87 12.54 2.13
C ILE A 325 5.57 11.74 2.20
N THR A 326 5.46 10.84 3.18
CA THR A 326 4.26 10.05 3.38
C THR A 326 3.02 10.91 3.64
N THR A 327 3.13 11.91 4.53
CA THR A 327 2.04 12.85 4.82
C THR A 327 1.59 13.56 3.55
N ARG A 328 2.53 14.04 2.74
CA ARG A 328 2.25 14.75 1.50
C ARG A 328 1.51 13.87 0.49
N LEU A 329 1.99 12.63 0.27
CA LEU A 329 1.37 11.66 -0.64
C LEU A 329 -0.03 11.26 -0.18
N THR A 330 -0.21 11.03 1.13
CA THR A 330 -1.51 10.74 1.74
C THR A 330 -2.47 11.92 1.59
N ASN A 331 -2.03 13.13 1.90
CA ASN A 331 -2.84 14.34 1.79
C ASN A 331 -3.26 14.62 0.34
N TYR A 332 -2.35 14.46 -0.62
CA TYR A 332 -2.68 14.54 -2.03
C TYR A 332 -3.77 13.53 -2.41
N THR A 333 -3.57 12.25 -2.04
CA THR A 333 -4.51 11.17 -2.39
C THR A 333 -5.89 11.44 -1.80
N LYS A 334 -5.97 11.78 -0.51
CA LYS A 334 -7.22 12.17 0.16
C LYS A 334 -7.88 13.39 -0.50
N LEU A 335 -7.09 14.35 -0.99
CA LEU A 335 -7.61 15.56 -1.62
C LEU A 335 -8.25 15.26 -2.98
N VAL A 336 -7.62 14.42 -3.81
CA VAL A 336 -8.16 14.06 -5.14
C VAL A 336 -9.31 13.06 -5.06
N THR A 337 -9.41 12.26 -3.99
CA THR A 337 -10.52 11.32 -3.78
C THR A 337 -11.65 11.88 -2.93
N HIS A 338 -11.48 13.04 -2.28
CA HIS A 338 -12.40 13.55 -1.24
C HIS A 338 -13.88 13.51 -1.63
N SER A 339 -14.24 14.04 -2.80
CA SER A 339 -15.63 14.14 -3.23
C SER A 339 -16.22 12.76 -3.57
N ARG A 340 -15.41 11.84 -4.10
CA ARG A 340 -15.81 10.44 -4.34
C ARG A 340 -16.06 9.73 -3.01
N THR A 341 -15.15 9.91 -2.04
CA THR A 341 -15.31 9.42 -0.67
C THR A 341 -16.61 9.92 -0.04
N GLN A 342 -16.93 11.22 -0.14
CA GLN A 342 -18.18 11.76 0.40
C GLN A 342 -19.44 11.17 -0.25
N ILE A 343 -19.40 10.89 -1.56
CA ILE A 343 -20.52 10.27 -2.29
C ILE A 343 -20.71 8.83 -1.82
N GLU A 344 -19.62 8.08 -1.73
CA GLU A 344 -19.61 6.71 -1.24
C GLU A 344 -20.10 6.63 0.21
N GLU A 345 -19.70 7.58 1.06
CA GLU A 345 -20.16 7.67 2.45
C GLU A 345 -21.67 7.86 2.53
N ARG A 346 -22.21 8.76 1.70
CA ARG A 346 -23.66 9.00 1.63
C ARG A 346 -24.39 7.76 1.14
N TYR A 347 -23.83 7.04 0.16
CA TYR A 347 -24.39 5.79 -0.33
C TYR A 347 -24.49 4.76 0.79
N TYR A 348 -23.39 4.41 1.46
CA TYR A 348 -23.42 3.39 2.53
C TYR A 348 -24.23 3.79 3.76
N LYS A 349 -24.38 5.09 4.05
CA LYS A 349 -25.27 5.58 5.11
C LYS A 349 -26.76 5.44 4.74
N THR A 350 -27.10 5.39 3.45
CA THR A 350 -28.49 5.40 2.95
C THR A 350 -28.99 4.06 2.42
N VAL A 351 -28.11 3.12 2.07
CA VAL A 351 -28.53 1.77 1.65
C VAL A 351 -29.13 0.98 2.84
N PRO A 352 -30.37 0.49 2.74
CA PRO A 352 -30.95 -0.39 3.76
C PRO A 352 -30.14 -1.68 3.88
N LYS A 353 -29.78 -2.09 5.11
CA LYS A 353 -28.98 -3.32 5.39
C LYS A 353 -29.49 -4.59 4.68
N ARG A 354 -30.79 -4.67 4.35
CA ARG A 354 -31.44 -5.82 3.68
C ARG A 354 -31.41 -5.78 2.14
N ALA A 355 -30.99 -4.68 1.52
CA ALA A 355 -31.02 -4.52 0.05
C ALA A 355 -29.79 -5.07 -0.66
N LEU A 356 -28.72 -5.41 0.08
CA LEU A 356 -27.51 -6.03 -0.45
C LEU A 356 -27.56 -7.57 -0.40
N ASP A 357 -28.45 -8.14 0.41
CA ASP A 357 -28.64 -9.59 0.59
C ASP A 357 -29.26 -10.28 -0.63
N SER A 358 -29.94 -9.54 -1.52
CA SER A 358 -30.70 -10.10 -2.64
C SER A 358 -29.94 -10.19 -3.97
N LYS A 359 -28.67 -9.76 -4.02
CA LYS A 359 -27.86 -9.76 -5.25
C LYS A 359 -26.75 -10.82 -5.30
N SER A 360 -26.48 -11.55 -4.21
CA SER A 360 -25.36 -12.52 -4.16
C SER A 360 -25.65 -13.87 -4.83
N SER A 361 -26.86 -14.09 -5.36
CA SER A 361 -27.25 -15.37 -5.99
C SER A 361 -27.55 -15.33 -7.49
N SER A 362 -27.26 -14.23 -8.20
CA SER A 362 -27.36 -14.24 -9.66
C SER A 362 -26.26 -13.43 -10.32
N THR A 363 -25.41 -14.14 -11.07
CA THR A 363 -24.64 -13.68 -12.25
C THR A 363 -24.43 -12.18 -12.37
N SER A 364 -23.19 -11.74 -12.08
CA SER A 364 -22.48 -10.64 -12.74
C SER A 364 -23.37 -9.75 -13.63
N SER A 365 -24.09 -8.81 -13.01
CA SER A 365 -24.81 -7.78 -13.76
C SER A 365 -24.01 -6.49 -13.69
N GLU A 366 -23.82 -5.88 -14.85
CA GLU A 366 -23.06 -4.66 -15.13
C GLU A 366 -23.44 -3.43 -14.28
N ARG A 367 -24.42 -3.55 -13.38
CA ARG A 367 -24.94 -2.47 -12.52
C ARG A 367 -24.18 -2.23 -11.22
N ASP A 368 -23.32 -3.17 -10.79
CA ASP A 368 -22.42 -2.91 -9.65
C ASP A 368 -21.18 -2.09 -10.07
N ASN A 369 -21.06 -1.72 -11.36
CA ASN A 369 -20.00 -0.85 -11.88
C ASN A 369 -20.26 0.66 -11.63
N ASP A 370 -21.46 1.05 -11.19
CA ASP A 370 -21.84 2.47 -11.05
C ASP A 370 -21.70 3.02 -9.62
N ILE A 371 -21.23 2.20 -8.67
CA ILE A 371 -20.88 2.67 -7.32
C ILE A 371 -19.44 3.19 -7.39
N PRO A 372 -19.19 4.50 -7.16
CA PRO A 372 -17.84 5.02 -7.06
C PRO A 372 -17.21 4.38 -5.82
N LYS A 373 -16.33 3.40 -6.02
CA LYS A 373 -15.44 2.92 -4.96
C LYS A 373 -14.29 3.91 -4.86
N THR A 374 -14.03 4.41 -3.66
CA THR A 374 -12.70 4.90 -3.35
C THR A 374 -11.88 3.70 -2.93
N ASP A 375 -10.94 3.33 -3.80
CA ASP A 375 -10.09 2.17 -3.58
C ASP A 375 -9.28 2.38 -2.29
N ASP A 376 -9.33 1.38 -1.41
CA ASP A 376 -8.40 1.31 -0.29
C ASP A 376 -6.99 1.33 -0.87
N TYR A 377 -6.08 2.09 -0.25
CA TYR A 377 -4.69 2.11 -0.66
C TYR A 377 -3.76 1.79 0.50
N MET A 378 -2.50 1.52 0.20
CA MET A 378 -1.44 1.48 1.19
C MET A 378 -0.17 2.01 0.55
N ILE A 379 0.54 2.85 1.30
CA ILE A 379 1.86 3.33 0.91
C ILE A 379 2.86 3.09 2.02
N ILE A 380 4.09 2.75 1.66
CA ILE A 380 5.23 2.69 2.60
C ILE A 380 6.32 3.57 2.04
N VAL A 381 6.79 4.55 2.82
CA VAL A 381 7.98 5.34 2.48
C VAL A 381 9.08 5.01 3.46
N MET A 382 10.21 4.49 2.97
CA MET A 382 11.36 4.16 3.81
C MET A 382 12.66 4.73 3.24
N LYS A 383 13.69 4.83 4.08
CA LYS A 383 15.07 4.96 3.63
C LYS A 383 15.70 3.57 3.48
N PRO A 384 16.88 3.42 2.85
CA PRO A 384 17.56 2.13 2.83
C PRO A 384 18.01 1.60 4.21
N ARG A 385 18.22 2.49 5.19
CA ARG A 385 18.74 2.17 6.54
C ARG A 385 18.30 3.17 7.61
N VAL A 386 18.26 2.74 8.88
CA VAL A 386 18.21 3.62 10.07
C VAL A 386 19.62 3.87 10.64
N TYR A 387 19.84 5.10 11.10
CA TYR A 387 21.09 5.56 11.74
C TYR A 387 21.13 5.29 13.24
#